data_AF-K1SJU7-F1
#
_entry.id   AF-K1SJU7-F1
#
_cell.length_a   1.000
_cell.length_b   1.000
_cell.length_c   1.000
_cell.angle_alpha   90.00
_cell.angle_beta   90.00
_cell.angle_gamma   90.00
#
_symmetry.space_group_name_H-M   'P 1'
#
loop_
_entity.id
_entity.type
_entity.pdbx_description
1 polymer ?
#
loop_
_entity_poly.entity_id
_entity_poly.type
_entity_poly.pdbx_seq_one_letter_code
_entity_poly.pdbx_strand_id
1 'polypeptide(L)' 'GSATPIGASANVVGIATAAREGHIIKWGKYCKYMAPATIIVVAISLAMIYVRYL' A
#
# COMPACT_ATOMS: atom_id res chain seq x y z
N GLY A 1 -0.83 5.51 5.30
CA GLY A 1 0.01 5.79 4.13
C GLY A 1 0.64 4.49 3.70
N SER A 2 0.37 4.04 2.47
CA SER A 2 0.72 2.68 2.04
C SER A 2 1.45 2.62 0.70
N ALA A 3 1.63 3.75 0.02
CA ALA A 3 2.25 3.81 -1.31
C ALA A 3 3.75 3.49 -1.28
N THR A 4 4.40 3.72 -0.14
CA THR A 4 5.82 3.42 0.06
C THR A 4 6.00 2.46 1.23
N PRO A 5 7.08 1.67 1.22
CA PRO A 5 7.40 0.76 2.31
C PRO A 5 7.72 1.50 3.62
N ILE A 6 8.07 2.80 3.56
CA ILE A 6 8.33 3.67 4.73
C ILE A 6 7.05 4.38 5.21
N GLY A 7 5.95 4.31 4.45
CA GLY A 7 4.70 5.02 4.77
C GLY A 7 3.98 4.54 6.04
N ALA A 8 4.33 3.35 6.55
CA ALA A 8 3.85 2.80 7.82
C ALA A 8 4.86 1.80 8.37
N SER A 9 5.03 1.74 9.70
CA SER A 9 5.94 0.79 10.36
C SER A 9 5.57 -0.68 10.05
N ALA A 10 4.28 -0.98 9.94
CA ALA A 10 3.79 -2.31 9.54
C ALA A 10 4.29 -2.74 8.16
N ASN A 11 4.50 -1.80 7.22
CA ASN A 11 4.98 -2.10 5.88
C ASN A 11 6.47 -2.47 5.91
N VAL A 12 7.28 -1.75 6.71
CA VAL A 12 8.69 -2.07 6.92
C VAL A 12 8.85 -3.43 7.61
N VAL A 13 8.06 -3.70 8.65
CA VAL A 13 8.07 -4.98 9.38
C VAL A 13 7.61 -6.11 8.46
N GLY A 14 6.57 -5.92 7.65
CA GLY A 14 6.09 -6.93 6.71
C GLY A 14 7.12 -7.30 5.64
N ILE A 15 7.86 -6.32 5.11
CA ILE A 15 8.94 -6.58 4.14
C ILE A 15 10.14 -7.25 4.83
N ALA A 16 10.46 -6.86 6.07
CA ALA A 16 11.51 -7.52 6.85
C ALA A 16 11.16 -8.97 7.17
N THR A 17 9.90 -9.27 7.51
CA THR A 17 9.41 -10.63 7.75
C THR A 17 9.39 -11.45 6.45
N ALA A 18 8.92 -10.89 5.33
CA ALA A 18 8.96 -11.56 4.03
C ALA A 18 10.40 -11.83 3.56
N ALA A 19 11.34 -10.92 3.85
CA ALA A 19 12.75 -11.11 3.58
C ALA A 19 13.35 -12.24 4.44
N ARG A 20 12.90 -12.41 5.69
CA ARG A 20 13.30 -13.53 6.55
C ARG A 20 12.77 -14.89 6.05
N GLU A 21 11.62 -14.92 5.38
CA GLU A 21 11.07 -16.12 4.75
C GLU A 21 11.65 -16.40 3.34
N GLY A 22 12.65 -15.62 2.90
CA GLY A 22 13.32 -15.81 1.61
C GLY A 22 12.67 -15.09 0.42
N HIS A 23 11.55 -14.39 0.65
CA HIS A 23 10.87 -13.57 -0.35
C HIS A 23 11.35 -12.11 -0.26
N ILE A 24 12.49 -11.83 -0.90
CA ILE A 24 13.07 -10.48 -0.91
C ILE A 24 12.25 -9.56 -1.83
N ILE A 25 11.39 -8.73 -1.23
CA ILE A 25 10.60 -7.72 -1.95
C ILE A 25 11.45 -6.44 -2.09
N LYS A 26 11.92 -6.15 -3.31
CA LYS A 26 12.66 -4.91 -3.61
C LYS A 26 11.74 -3.68 -3.53
N TRP A 27 12.31 -2.56 -3.09
CA TRP A 27 11.63 -1.25 -2.92
C TRP A 27 10.83 -0.82 -4.15
N GLY A 28 11.41 -0.94 -5.35
CA GLY A 28 10.75 -0.60 -6.61
C GLY A 28 9.59 -1.51 -6.98
N LYS A 29 9.63 -2.81 -6.61
CA LYS A 29 8.52 -3.75 -6.86
C LYS A 29 7.36 -3.45 -5.92
N TYR A 30 7.63 -3.22 -4.64
CA TYR A 30 6.62 -2.84 -3.65
C TYR A 30 5.87 -1.57 -4.05
N CYS A 31 6.60 -0.52 -4.43
CA CYS A 31 6.02 0.76 -4.84
C CYS A 31 5.15 0.61 -6.11
N LYS A 32 5.59 -0.20 -7.08
CA LYS A 32 4.84 -0.42 -8.34
C LYS A 32 3.55 -1.21 -8.15
N TYR A 33 3.49 -2.14 -7.19
CA TYR A 33 2.28 -2.92 -6.90
C TYR A 33 1.33 -2.19 -5.94
N MET A 34 1.85 -1.42 -4.98
CA MET A 34 0.99 -0.72 -4.01
C MET A 34 0.45 0.61 -4.53
N ALA A 35 1.15 1.30 -5.43
CA ALA A 35 0.63 2.53 -6.05
C ALA A 35 -0.76 2.36 -6.71
N PRO A 36 -0.99 1.39 -7.61
CA PRO A 36 -2.31 1.21 -8.22
C PRO A 36 -3.37 0.80 -7.19
N ALA A 37 -3.01 -0.03 -6.20
CA ALA A 37 -3.93 -0.42 -5.13
C ALA A 37 -4.37 0.77 -4.28
N THR A 38 -3.44 1.68 -3.93
CA THR A 38 -3.78 2.90 -3.18
C THR A 38 -4.69 3.84 -3.97
N ILE A 39 -4.50 3.96 -5.28
CA ILE A 39 -5.33 4.81 -6.14
C ILE A 39 -6.78 4.29 -6.17
N ILE A 40 -6.97 2.97 -6.31
CA ILE A 40 -8.30 2.35 -6.34
C ILE A 40 -9.02 2.56 -5.01
N VAL A 41 -8.34 2.32 -3.88
CA VAL A 41 -8.95 2.47 -2.54
C VAL A 41 -9.33 3.93 -2.29
N VAL A 42 -8.47 4.88 -2.67
CA VAL A 42 -8.76 6.31 -2.55
C VAL A 42 -9.92 6.72 -3.45
N ALA A 43 -9.97 6.25 -4.69
CA ALA A 43 -11.07 6.53 -5.61
C ALA A 43 -12.42 6.00 -5.10
N ILE A 44 -12.45 4.76 -4.58
CA ILE A 44 -13.66 4.17 -3.99
C ILE A 44 -14.07 4.94 -2.73
N SER A 45 -13.11 5.27 -1.87
CA SER A 45 -13.39 6.03 -0.64
C SER A 45 -13.95 7.42 -0.95
N LEU A 46 -13.37 8.12 -1.93
CA LEU A 46 -13.89 9.40 -2.42
C LEU A 46 -15.29 9.25 -3.01
N ALA A 47 -15.55 8.21 -3.81
CA ALA A 47 -16.87 7.94 -4.38
C ALA A 47 -17.91 7.65 -3.29
N MET A 48 -17.57 6.84 -2.28
CA MET A 48 -18.47 6.54 -1.16
C MET A 48 -18.78 7.77 -0.33
N ILE A 49 -17.77 8.61 -0.03
CA ILE A 49 -17.97 9.88 0.67
C ILE A 49 -18.86 10.80 -0.17
N TYR A 50 -18.62 10.89 -1.48
CA TYR A 50 -19.41 11.71 -2.39
C TYR A 50 -20.88 11.28 -2.43
N VAL A 51 -21.15 9.97 -2.55
CA VAL A 51 -22.52 9.42 -2.53
C VAL A 51 -23.20 9.58 -1.17
N ARG A 52 -22.46 9.48 -0.07
CA ARG A 52 -23.01 9.59 1.30
C ARG A 52 -23.40 11.03 1.67
N TYR A 53 -22.69 12.01 1.12
CA TYR A 53 -22.84 13.44 1.40
C TYR A 53 -23.55 14.23 0.29
N LEU A 54 -24.01 13.57 -0.78
CA LEU A 54 -24.96 14.12 -1.76
C LEU A 54 -26.38 14.08 -1.18
#